data_AF-A0A7K0TMB3-F1
#
_entry.id   AF-A0A7K0TMB3-F1
#
_cell.length_a   1.000
_cell.length_b   1.000
_cell.length_c   1.000
_cell.angle_alpha   90.00
_cell.angle_beta   90.00
_cell.angle_gamma   90.00
#
_symmetry.space_group_name_H-M   'P 1'
#
loop_
_entity.id
_entity.type
_entity.pdbx_description
1 polymer ?
#
loop_
_entity_poly.entity_id
_entity_poly.type
_entity_poly.pdbx_seq_one_letter_code
_entity_poly.pdbx_strand_id
1 'polypeptide(L)'
;MSAQLALSVAEVALVQRKTIWVLSTAQVLSGIAIAGAVPVGALIAGSIADSEAAAGLAQTCTIIGSALIALPLARIALSRGRRVALTTGFGIGVLGAVIIIFAAVLRNLALVYVGCAVFGVASAASYQARYTATDLAPESHRARALSWVVWAGT
;
A
#
# COMPACT_ATOMS: atom_id res chain seq x y z
N MET A 1 41.19 6.88 11.88
CA MET A 1 40.44 6.25 10.78
C MET A 1 39.40 5.22 11.28
N SER A 2 39.72 4.39 12.28
CA SER A 2 38.79 3.41 12.90
C SER A 2 37.57 4.03 13.62
N ALA A 3 37.72 5.18 14.29
CA ALA A 3 36.61 5.86 14.97
C ALA A 3 35.57 6.50 14.02
N GLN A 4 36.00 6.94 12.81
CA GLN A 4 35.09 7.48 11.79
C GLN A 4 34.23 6.39 11.13
N LEU A 5 34.78 5.18 10.97
CA LEU A 5 33.99 4.02 10.52
C LEU A 5 32.92 3.63 11.54
N ALA A 6 33.26 3.61 12.83
CA ALA A 6 32.32 3.27 13.90
C ALA A 6 31.16 4.26 14.05
N LEU A 7 31.42 5.56 13.88
CA LEU A 7 30.38 6.59 13.83
C LEU A 7 29.45 6.40 12.63
N SER A 8 29.98 6.07 11.44
CA SER A 8 29.14 5.81 10.26
C SER A 8 28.27 4.56 10.42
N VAL A 9 28.77 3.49 11.08
CA VAL A 9 27.99 2.26 11.31
C VAL A 9 26.85 2.51 12.31
N ALA A 10 27.12 3.28 13.38
CA ALA A 10 26.09 3.66 14.36
C ALA A 10 25.03 4.59 13.76
N GLU A 11 25.42 5.55 12.93
CA GLU A 11 24.52 6.45 12.20
C GLU A 11 23.65 5.67 11.19
N VAL A 12 24.24 4.75 10.43
CA VAL A 12 23.51 3.86 9.51
C VAL A 12 22.50 3.01 10.28
N ALA A 13 22.89 2.43 11.42
CA ALA A 13 22.00 1.63 12.26
C ALA A 13 20.82 2.44 12.82
N LEU A 14 21.04 3.70 13.23
CA LEU A 14 19.98 4.60 13.70
C LEU A 14 19.00 4.97 12.59
N VAL A 15 19.51 5.33 11.40
CA VAL A 15 18.69 5.65 10.23
C VAL A 15 17.89 4.42 9.77
N GLN A 16 18.52 3.24 9.76
CA GLN A 16 17.86 1.98 9.44
C GLN A 16 16.73 1.68 10.43
N ARG A 17 16.98 1.80 11.74
CA ARG A 17 15.96 1.56 12.78
C ARG A 17 14.77 2.52 12.67
N LYS A 18 15.02 3.81 12.42
CA LYS A 18 13.97 4.81 12.20
C LYS A 18 13.18 4.52 10.93
N THR A 19 13.85 4.13 9.86
CA THR A 19 13.23 3.78 8.57
C THR A 19 12.34 2.54 8.71
N ILE A 20 12.80 1.50 9.41
CA ILE A 20 12.01 0.32 9.73
C ILE A 20 10.74 0.72 10.49
N TRP A 21 10.87 1.53 11.55
CA TRP A 21 9.72 1.94 12.36
C TRP A 21 8.66 2.71 11.54
N VAL A 22 9.11 3.63 10.68
CA VAL A 22 8.23 4.40 9.80
C VAL A 22 7.56 3.50 8.75
N LEU A 23 8.29 2.54 8.18
CA LEU A 23 7.73 1.60 7.21
C LEU A 23 6.73 0.63 7.84
N SER A 24 7.06 0.10 9.03
CA SER A 24 6.16 -0.81 9.76
C SER A 24 4.85 -0.12 10.15
N THR A 25 4.91 1.12 10.65
CA THR A 25 3.69 1.88 10.98
C THR A 25 2.86 2.21 9.76
N ALA A 26 3.48 2.67 8.68
CA ALA A 26 2.79 2.91 7.40
C ALA A 26 2.13 1.63 6.86
N GLN A 27 2.78 0.48 7.02
CA GLN A 27 2.25 -0.81 6.57
C GLN A 27 1.02 -1.24 7.36
N VAL A 28 1.03 -1.08 8.69
CA VAL A 28 -0.14 -1.38 9.53
C VAL A 28 -1.32 -0.47 9.16
N LEU A 29 -1.07 0.84 9.06
CA LEU A 29 -2.10 1.80 8.66
C LEU A 29 -2.65 1.52 7.26
N SER A 30 -1.78 1.17 6.31
CA SER A 30 -2.18 0.77 4.97
C SER A 30 -3.03 -0.49 4.98
N GLY A 31 -2.68 -1.49 5.80
CA GLY A 31 -3.48 -2.71 5.96
C GLY A 31 -4.90 -2.40 6.42
N ILE A 32 -5.03 -1.57 7.46
CA ILE A 32 -6.34 -1.12 7.98
C ILE A 32 -7.13 -0.37 6.90
N ALA A 33 -6.48 0.55 6.19
CA ALA A 33 -7.11 1.34 5.15
C ALA A 33 -7.64 0.46 4.00
N ILE A 34 -6.84 -0.48 3.51
CA ILE A 34 -7.23 -1.39 2.42
C ILE A 34 -8.36 -2.34 2.87
N ALA A 35 -8.26 -2.89 4.07
CA ALA A 35 -9.27 -3.80 4.63
C ALA A 35 -10.65 -3.12 4.77
N GLY A 36 -10.69 -1.83 5.08
CA GLY A 36 -11.94 -1.06 5.14
C GLY A 36 -12.40 -0.53 3.79
N ALA A 37 -11.51 0.11 3.02
CA ALA A 37 -11.89 0.86 1.83
C ALA A 37 -12.33 -0.02 0.66
N VAL A 38 -11.71 -1.20 0.46
CA VAL A 38 -12.06 -2.08 -0.67
C VAL A 38 -13.50 -2.62 -0.55
N PRO A 39 -13.93 -3.19 0.61
CA PRO A 39 -15.33 -3.57 0.79
C PRO A 39 -16.28 -2.38 0.70
N VAL A 40 -15.95 -1.24 1.31
CA VAL A 40 -16.80 -0.04 1.26
C VAL A 40 -17.01 0.43 -0.17
N GLY A 41 -15.97 0.47 -1.00
CA GLY A 41 -16.09 0.83 -2.42
C GLY A 41 -16.98 -0.13 -3.21
N ALA A 42 -16.86 -1.45 -2.96
CA ALA A 42 -17.72 -2.46 -3.57
C ALA A 42 -19.19 -2.33 -3.13
N LEU A 43 -19.43 -2.09 -1.83
CA LEU A 43 -20.77 -1.85 -1.28
C LEU A 43 -21.39 -0.58 -1.86
N ILE A 44 -20.63 0.50 -2.01
CA ILE A 44 -21.09 1.73 -2.65
C ILE A 44 -21.51 1.46 -4.10
N ALA A 45 -20.68 0.76 -4.89
CA ALA A 45 -21.00 0.41 -6.27
C ALA A 45 -22.27 -0.44 -6.35
N GLY A 46 -22.40 -1.47 -5.51
CA GLY A 46 -23.59 -2.31 -5.43
C GLY A 46 -24.85 -1.51 -5.05
N SER A 47 -24.74 -0.59 -4.09
CA SER A 47 -25.87 0.25 -3.64
C SER A 47 -26.33 1.29 -4.66
N ILE A 48 -25.43 1.76 -5.52
CA ILE A 48 -25.76 2.72 -6.59
C ILE A 48 -26.41 2.00 -7.77
N ALA A 49 -25.89 0.82 -8.13
CA ALA A 49 -26.31 0.04 -9.29
C ALA A 49 -27.46 -0.95 -8.99
N ASP A 50 -27.80 -1.15 -7.72
CA ASP A 50 -28.72 -2.19 -7.22
C ASP A 50 -28.37 -3.59 -7.77
N SER A 51 -27.08 -3.91 -7.80
CA SER A 51 -26.56 -5.12 -8.45
C SER A 51 -25.27 -5.62 -7.78
N GLU A 52 -25.24 -6.92 -7.45
CA GLU A 52 -24.03 -7.57 -6.93
C GLU A 52 -22.88 -7.60 -7.96
N ALA A 53 -23.20 -7.65 -9.25
CA ALA A 53 -22.20 -7.63 -10.31
C ALA A 53 -21.39 -6.33 -10.31
N ALA A 54 -22.02 -5.20 -9.97
CA ALA A 54 -21.35 -3.91 -9.85
C ALA A 54 -20.34 -3.87 -8.69
N ALA A 55 -20.67 -4.52 -7.57
CA ALA A 55 -19.74 -4.67 -6.44
C ALA A 55 -18.50 -5.50 -6.84
N GLY A 56 -18.71 -6.62 -7.56
CA GLY A 56 -17.62 -7.43 -8.10
C GLY A 56 -16.77 -6.67 -9.13
N LEU A 57 -17.39 -5.82 -9.95
CA LEU A 57 -16.67 -5.00 -10.91
C LEU A 57 -15.78 -3.95 -10.22
N ALA A 58 -16.26 -3.33 -9.13
CA ALA A 58 -15.46 -2.39 -8.34
C ALA A 58 -14.21 -3.06 -7.72
N GLN A 59 -14.34 -4.28 -7.22
CA GLN A 59 -13.20 -5.06 -6.75
C GLN A 59 -12.22 -5.35 -7.90
N THR A 60 -12.74 -5.75 -9.06
CA THR A 60 -11.93 -6.01 -10.26
C THR A 60 -11.16 -4.77 -10.70
N CYS A 61 -11.80 -3.60 -10.73
CA CYS A 61 -11.16 -2.32 -11.05
C CYS A 61 -9.99 -2.02 -10.10
N THR A 62 -10.15 -2.30 -8.81
CA THR A 62 -9.07 -2.15 -7.81
C THR A 62 -7.87 -3.03 -8.14
N ILE A 63 -8.12 -4.29 -8.52
CA ILE A 63 -7.05 -5.22 -8.92
C ILE A 63 -6.36 -4.73 -10.19
N ILE A 64 -7.11 -4.34 -11.22
CA ILE A 64 -6.56 -3.82 -12.48
C ILE A 64 -5.68 -2.60 -12.22
N GLY A 65 -6.16 -1.64 -11.42
CA GLY A 65 -5.38 -0.45 -11.06
C GLY A 65 -4.07 -0.79 -10.35
N SER A 66 -4.12 -1.76 -9.44
CA SER A 66 -2.91 -2.28 -8.77
C SER A 66 -1.93 -2.92 -9.76
N ALA A 67 -2.42 -3.72 -10.70
CA ALA A 67 -1.60 -4.42 -11.68
C ALA A 67 -0.92 -3.44 -12.66
N LEU A 68 -1.65 -2.43 -13.13
CA LEU A 68 -1.13 -1.42 -14.04
C LEU A 68 0.01 -0.61 -13.43
N ILE A 69 -0.08 -0.31 -12.13
CA ILE A 69 0.90 0.54 -11.44
C ILE A 69 2.00 -0.27 -10.74
N ALA A 70 1.85 -1.59 -10.58
CA ALA A 70 2.86 -2.44 -9.94
C ALA A 70 4.25 -2.29 -10.57
N LEU A 71 4.37 -2.39 -11.91
CA LEU A 71 5.64 -2.29 -12.62
C LEU A 71 6.24 -0.87 -12.58
N PRO A 72 5.49 0.21 -12.92
CA PRO A 72 5.98 1.58 -12.74
C PRO A 72 6.48 1.88 -11.33
N LEU A 73 5.72 1.46 -10.32
CA LEU A 73 6.05 1.71 -8.92
C LEU A 73 7.33 0.96 -8.51
N ALA A 74 7.49 -0.29 -8.96
CA ALA A 74 8.72 -1.05 -8.74
C ALA A 74 9.93 -0.37 -9.41
N ARG A 75 9.78 0.18 -10.62
CA ARG A 75 10.84 0.94 -11.29
C ARG A 75 11.21 2.22 -10.51
N ILE A 76 10.24 2.93 -9.95
CA ILE A 76 10.49 4.09 -9.09
C ILE A 76 11.25 3.66 -7.83
N ALA A 77 10.88 2.53 -7.23
CA ALA A 77 11.55 2.01 -6.03
C ALA A 77 13.03 1.69 -6.30
N LEU A 78 13.35 1.14 -7.47
CA LEU A 78 14.72 0.82 -7.89
C LEU A 78 15.55 2.06 -8.27
N SER A 79 14.94 3.04 -8.92
CA SER A 79 15.66 4.22 -9.46
C SER A 79 15.77 5.39 -8.49
N ARG A 80 14.71 5.67 -7.71
CA ARG A 80 14.60 6.82 -6.80
C ARG A 80 14.53 6.41 -5.32
N GLY A 81 14.61 5.11 -5.06
CA GLY A 81 14.56 4.54 -3.72
C GLY A 81 13.14 4.22 -3.25
N ARG A 82 13.07 3.22 -2.35
CA ARG A 82 11.81 2.67 -1.79
C ARG A 82 10.94 3.72 -1.09
N ARG A 83 11.54 4.67 -0.38
CA ARG A 83 10.78 5.73 0.32
C ARG A 83 9.92 6.54 -0.64
N VAL A 84 10.50 6.98 -1.76
CA VAL A 84 9.80 7.79 -2.76
C VAL A 84 8.64 7.00 -3.34
N ALA A 85 8.89 5.76 -3.79
CA ALA A 85 7.86 4.89 -4.35
C ALA A 85 6.68 4.68 -3.40
N LEU A 86 6.95 4.38 -2.13
CA LEU A 86 5.89 4.15 -1.14
C LEU A 86 5.09 5.42 -0.83
N THR A 87 5.77 6.56 -0.66
CA THR A 87 5.06 7.84 -0.44
C THR A 87 4.18 8.22 -1.61
N THR A 88 4.65 8.02 -2.85
CA THR A 88 3.86 8.30 -4.05
C THR A 88 2.69 7.34 -4.19
N GLY A 89 2.91 6.05 -3.93
CA GLY A 89 1.87 5.02 -4.04
C GLY A 89 0.74 5.23 -3.03
N PHE A 90 1.08 5.50 -1.77
CA PHE A 90 0.08 5.84 -0.75
C PHE A 90 -0.59 7.19 -1.01
N GLY A 91 0.15 8.19 -1.50
CA GLY A 91 -0.43 9.48 -1.90
C GLY A 91 -1.50 9.33 -2.99
N ILE A 92 -1.22 8.53 -4.02
CA ILE A 92 -2.20 8.19 -5.06
C ILE A 92 -3.37 7.41 -4.48
N GLY A 93 -3.10 6.50 -3.54
CA GLY A 93 -4.13 5.79 -2.78
C GLY A 93 -5.13 6.70 -2.07
N VAL A 94 -4.63 7.74 -1.38
CA VAL A 94 -5.47 8.74 -0.71
C VAL A 94 -6.34 9.49 -1.72
N LEU A 95 -5.79 9.86 -2.88
CA LEU A 95 -6.57 10.47 -3.96
C LEU A 95 -7.69 9.54 -4.44
N GLY A 96 -7.41 8.25 -4.61
CA GLY A 96 -8.42 7.24 -4.94
C GLY A 96 -9.54 7.16 -3.91
N ALA A 97 -9.21 7.15 -2.62
CA ALA A 97 -10.21 7.16 -1.54
C ALA A 97 -11.09 8.42 -1.57
N VAL A 98 -10.49 9.59 -1.80
CA VAL A 98 -11.24 10.85 -1.96
C VAL A 98 -12.19 10.78 -3.15
N ILE A 99 -11.74 10.26 -4.30
CA ILE A 99 -12.59 10.07 -5.48
C ILE A 99 -13.77 9.15 -5.17
N ILE A 100 -13.56 8.03 -4.44
CA ILE A 100 -14.65 7.12 -4.04
C ILE A 100 -15.68 7.85 -3.18
N ILE A 101 -15.23 8.66 -2.20
CA ILE A 101 -16.13 9.43 -1.32
C ILE A 101 -16.97 10.43 -2.15
N PHE A 102 -16.34 11.20 -3.03
CA PHE A 102 -17.06 12.13 -3.91
C PHE A 102 -18.01 11.39 -4.86
N ALA A 103 -17.59 10.26 -5.42
CA ALA A 103 -18.41 9.43 -6.29
C ALA A 103 -19.66 8.89 -5.58
N ALA A 104 -19.52 8.52 -4.30
CA ALA A 104 -20.62 8.07 -3.47
C ALA A 104 -21.66 9.18 -3.26
N VAL A 105 -21.21 10.41 -2.95
CA VAL A 105 -22.08 11.58 -2.79
C VAL A 105 -22.81 11.91 -4.09
N LEU A 106 -22.10 11.86 -5.22
CA LEU A 106 -22.67 12.13 -6.55
C LEU A 106 -23.51 10.96 -7.10
N ARG A 107 -23.53 9.82 -6.40
CA ARG A 107 -24.12 8.55 -6.87
C ARG A 107 -23.68 8.18 -8.30
N ASN A 108 -22.42 8.44 -8.65
CA ASN A 108 -21.89 8.21 -9.99
C ASN A 108 -21.05 6.93 -10.03
N LEU A 109 -21.61 5.88 -10.63
CA LEU A 109 -21.00 4.56 -10.68
C LEU A 109 -19.66 4.52 -11.43
N ALA A 110 -19.55 5.26 -12.54
CA ALA A 110 -18.30 5.31 -13.31
C ALA A 110 -17.16 5.93 -12.47
N LEU A 111 -17.48 6.96 -11.69
CA LEU A 111 -16.51 7.61 -10.81
C LEU A 111 -16.10 6.70 -9.64
N VAL A 112 -17.01 5.84 -9.16
CA VAL A 112 -16.66 4.79 -8.18
C VAL A 112 -15.62 3.83 -8.76
N TYR A 113 -15.82 3.35 -10.00
CA TYR A 113 -14.86 2.45 -10.64
C TYR A 113 -13.50 3.10 -10.88
N VAL A 114 -13.47 4.36 -11.29
CA VAL A 114 -12.23 5.14 -11.42
C VAL A 114 -11.55 5.29 -10.04
N GLY A 115 -12.31 5.66 -9.01
CA GLY A 115 -11.80 5.76 -7.65
C GLY A 115 -11.21 4.45 -7.12
N CYS A 116 -11.91 3.33 -7.33
CA CYS A 116 -11.42 1.98 -6.99
C CYS A 116 -10.14 1.62 -7.74
N ALA A 117 -10.07 1.89 -9.05
CA ALA A 117 -8.86 1.66 -9.83
C ALA A 117 -7.68 2.50 -9.31
N VAL A 118 -7.89 3.78 -9.02
CA VAL A 118 -6.85 4.65 -8.44
C VAL A 118 -6.45 4.20 -7.03
N PHE A 119 -7.41 3.78 -6.21
CA PHE A 119 -7.15 3.23 -4.87
C PHE A 119 -6.31 1.96 -4.92
N GLY A 120 -6.46 1.14 -5.97
CA GLY A 120 -5.64 -0.05 -6.22
C GLY A 120 -4.12 0.20 -6.20
N VAL A 121 -3.67 1.43 -6.46
CA VAL A 121 -2.27 1.83 -6.33
C VAL A 121 -1.76 1.70 -4.90
N ALA A 122 -2.60 1.96 -3.90
CA ALA A 122 -2.26 1.75 -2.49
C ALA A 122 -1.98 0.28 -2.20
N SER A 123 -2.77 -0.63 -2.78
CA SER A 123 -2.57 -2.08 -2.66
C SER A 123 -1.24 -2.51 -3.27
N ALA A 124 -0.89 -2.00 -4.46
CA ALA A 124 0.41 -2.27 -5.07
C ALA A 124 1.59 -1.79 -4.21
N ALA A 125 1.48 -0.60 -3.62
CA ALA A 125 2.49 -0.07 -2.69
C ALA A 125 2.61 -0.93 -1.42
N SER A 126 1.48 -1.38 -0.87
CA SER A 126 1.41 -2.25 0.30
C SER A 126 2.06 -3.61 0.06
N TYR A 127 1.89 -4.20 -1.13
CA TYR A 127 2.59 -5.43 -1.51
C TYR A 127 4.11 -5.23 -1.51
N GLN A 128 4.62 -4.15 -2.09
CA GLN A 128 6.07 -3.86 -2.11
C GLN A 128 6.65 -3.60 -0.71
N ALA A 129 5.88 -2.95 0.17
CA ALA A 129 6.27 -2.67 1.54
C ALA A 129 6.38 -3.94 2.39
N ARG A 130 5.49 -4.93 2.21
CA ARG A 130 5.58 -6.24 2.90
C ARG A 130 6.91 -6.95 2.62
N TYR A 131 7.36 -6.99 1.37
CA TYR A 131 8.64 -7.63 1.00
C TYR A 131 9.87 -6.84 1.47
N THR A 132 9.76 -5.51 1.52
CA THR A 132 10.83 -4.64 2.03
C THR A 132 11.07 -4.85 3.52
N ALA A 133 10.00 -5.01 4.31
CA ALA A 133 10.11 -5.25 5.75
C ALA A 133 10.75 -6.63 6.06
N THR A 134 10.50 -7.63 5.22
CA THR A 134 11.06 -8.98 5.38
C THR A 134 12.51 -9.10 4.90
N ASP A 135 12.96 -8.23 4.01
CA ASP A 135 14.36 -8.19 3.54
C ASP A 135 15.30 -7.49 4.51
N LEU A 136 14.78 -6.69 5.44
CA LEU A 136 15.58 -5.88 6.37
C LEU A 136 15.73 -6.52 7.76
N ALA A 137 15.12 -7.69 7.99
CA ALA A 137 15.25 -8.46 9.24
C ALA A 137 16.52 -9.35 9.22
N PRO A 138 17.31 -9.40 10.30
CA PRO A 138 18.49 -10.28 10.41
C PRO A 138 18.12 -11.74 10.14
N GLU A 139 19.01 -12.49 9.47
CA GLU A 139 18.76 -13.86 8.97
C GLU A 139 18.22 -14.83 10.03
N SER A 140 18.47 -14.59 11.33
CA SER A 140 18.04 -15.45 12.43
C SER A 140 16.55 -15.41 12.79
N HIS A 141 15.77 -14.43 12.30
CA HIS A 141 14.35 -14.26 12.69
C HIS A 141 13.36 -14.11 11.52
N ARG A 142 13.82 -14.30 10.28
CA ARG A 142 13.06 -14.05 9.04
C ARG A 142 11.72 -14.80 8.96
N ALA A 143 11.69 -16.07 9.37
CA ALA A 143 10.48 -16.88 9.37
C ALA A 143 9.42 -16.39 10.37
N ARG A 144 9.85 -15.91 11.54
CA ARG A 144 8.95 -15.42 12.60
C ARG A 144 8.37 -14.05 12.25
N ALA A 145 9.21 -13.16 11.69
CA ALA A 145 8.78 -11.86 11.19
C ALA A 145 7.78 -11.99 10.02
N LEU A 146 8.03 -12.92 9.09
CA LEU A 146 7.10 -13.21 7.98
C LEU A 146 5.76 -13.73 8.50
N SER A 147 5.76 -14.64 9.48
CA SER A 147 4.55 -15.20 10.09
C SER A 147 3.70 -14.11 10.79
N TRP A 148 4.33 -13.16 11.49
CA TRP A 148 3.63 -12.03 12.11
C TRP A 148 3.01 -11.06 11.10
N VAL A 149 3.72 -10.75 10.01
CA VAL A 149 3.22 -9.85 8.96
C VAL A 149 2.05 -10.48 8.20
N VAL A 150 2.10 -11.80 7.98
CA VAL A 150 1.00 -12.54 7.35
C VAL A 150 -0.22 -12.58 8.27
N TRP A 151 -0.03 -12.88 9.56
CA TRP A 151 -1.13 -12.90 10.54
C TRP A 151 -1.76 -11.51 10.76
N ALA A 152 -0.95 -10.45 10.76
CA ALA A 152 -1.47 -9.08 10.85
C ALA A 152 -2.13 -8.58 9.55
N GLY A 153 -1.96 -9.31 8.45
CA GLY A 153 -2.39 -8.92 7.11
C GLY A 153 -3.51 -9.76 6.52
N THR A 154 -3.99 -10.77 7.25
CA THR A 154 -5.12 -11.66 6.93
C THR A 154 -6.25 -11.34 7.91
#